data_AF-A0A2N2NJ45-F1
#
_entry.id   AF-A0A2N2NJ45-F1
#
_cell.length_a   1.000
_cell.length_b   1.000
_cell.length_c   1.000
_cell.angle_alpha   90.00
_cell.angle_beta   90.00
_cell.angle_gamma   90.00
#
_symmetry.space_group_name_H-M   'P 1'
#
loop_
_entity.id
_entity.type
_entity.pdbx_description
1 polymer ?
#
loop_
_entity_poly.entity_id
_entity_poly.type
_entity_poly.pdbx_seq_one_letter_code
_entity_poly.pdbx_strand_id
1 'polypeptide(L)'
;MEKQMTQLNIPVPPAPILEQAVGYRNYRNVRFLALWWEPCGDEAMVSDGLVTFTGLWPGYLAYLQHRSVHFQLAVYNLGSSEDPAEYRLVIDLEERLAFIAPCKEAEKFLTSQWGNPHEKPVAISSEEMEKWLADLSEQLSHFPSMDELLSQMAEDQKHVETLQHWLDELIQ
;
A
#
# COMPACT_ATOMS: atom_id res chain seq x y z
N MET A 1 13.51 -22.44 -13.01
CA MET A 1 13.87 -21.05 -12.62
C MET A 1 12.58 -20.27 -12.60
N GLU A 2 11.95 -20.20 -11.43
CA GLU A 2 10.70 -19.46 -11.24
C GLU A 2 10.97 -17.96 -11.43
N LYS A 3 10.16 -17.30 -12.26
CA LYS A 3 10.13 -15.84 -12.34
C LYS A 3 9.63 -15.33 -10.99
N GLN A 4 10.54 -14.91 -10.11
CA GLN A 4 10.19 -14.42 -8.76
C GLN A 4 9.18 -13.26 -8.79
N MET A 5 9.30 -12.39 -9.79
CA MET A 5 8.38 -11.29 -10.05
C MET A 5 8.29 -11.06 -11.55
N THR A 6 7.11 -10.72 -12.05
CA THR A 6 6.90 -10.36 -13.45
C THR A 6 6.62 -8.87 -13.54
N GLN A 7 7.44 -8.14 -14.29
CA GLN A 7 7.18 -6.73 -14.56
C GLN A 7 5.93 -6.58 -15.44
N LEU A 8 5.06 -5.65 -15.07
CA LEU A 8 3.87 -5.27 -15.80
C LEU A 8 4.15 -3.99 -16.57
N ASN A 9 3.55 -3.85 -17.75
CA ASN A 9 3.59 -2.61 -18.53
C ASN A 9 2.35 -1.76 -18.24
N ILE A 10 2.04 -1.55 -16.96
CA ILE A 10 0.92 -0.71 -16.51
C ILE A 10 1.44 0.62 -15.99
N PRO A 11 0.67 1.70 -16.15
CA PRO A 11 1.12 3.03 -15.76
C PRO A 11 1.16 3.20 -14.24
N VAL A 12 2.32 3.53 -13.67
CA VAL A 12 2.44 3.91 -12.25
C VAL A 12 2.57 5.43 -12.18
N PRO A 13 1.73 6.13 -11.38
CA PRO A 13 1.78 7.57 -11.32
C PRO A 13 3.04 8.09 -10.63
N PRO A 14 3.46 9.32 -10.94
CA PRO A 14 4.51 9.99 -10.20
C PRO A 14 4.17 10.08 -8.70
N ALA A 15 5.21 10.11 -7.88
CA ALA A 15 5.09 10.20 -6.43
C ALA A 15 4.27 11.43 -6.01
N PRO A 16 3.38 11.35 -5.00
CA PRO A 16 2.89 10.17 -4.27
C PRO A 16 1.41 9.84 -4.57
N ILE A 17 0.96 9.93 -5.83
CA ILE A 17 -0.48 9.91 -6.17
C ILE A 17 -1.14 8.56 -5.82
N LEU A 18 -0.54 7.43 -6.22
CA LEU A 18 -1.11 6.11 -5.94
C LEU A 18 -1.05 5.80 -4.44
N GLU A 19 0.07 6.12 -3.81
CA GLU A 19 0.31 5.92 -2.39
C GLU A 19 -0.77 6.63 -1.56
N GLN A 20 -1.03 7.91 -1.83
CA GLN A 20 -2.07 8.67 -1.16
C GLN A 20 -3.47 8.10 -1.39
N ALA A 21 -3.79 7.70 -2.62
CA ALA A 21 -5.10 7.15 -2.96
C ALA A 21 -5.40 5.83 -2.24
N VAL A 22 -4.38 5.02 -1.92
CA VAL A 22 -4.53 3.78 -1.12
C VAL A 22 -4.31 4.01 0.38
N GLY A 23 -4.11 5.25 0.83
CA GLY A 23 -3.92 5.60 2.23
C GLY A 23 -2.50 5.32 2.77
N TYR A 24 -1.52 5.10 1.91
CA TYR A 24 -0.12 4.92 2.30
C TYR A 24 0.64 6.24 2.34
N ARG A 25 1.26 6.53 3.48
CA ARG A 25 2.21 7.64 3.64
C ARG A 25 3.60 7.06 3.84
N ASN A 26 4.50 7.34 2.89
CA ASN A 26 5.84 6.78 2.86
C ASN A 26 6.81 7.47 3.86
N TYR A 27 6.49 7.42 5.16
CA TYR A 27 7.31 8.04 6.21
C TYR A 27 8.71 7.44 6.35
N ARG A 28 8.90 6.20 5.88
CA ARG A 28 10.14 5.43 6.04
C ARG A 28 10.98 5.37 4.77
N ASN A 29 10.58 6.09 3.71
CA ASN A 29 11.24 6.09 2.40
C ASN A 29 11.45 4.67 1.84
N VAL A 30 10.40 3.84 1.90
CA VAL A 30 10.41 2.49 1.33
C VAL A 30 10.47 2.57 -0.19
N ARG A 31 11.09 1.57 -0.80
CA ARG A 31 11.16 1.46 -2.25
C ARG A 31 10.00 0.65 -2.81
N PHE A 32 9.59 -0.41 -2.13
CA PHE A 32 8.56 -1.31 -2.64
C PHE A 32 7.32 -1.32 -1.74
N LEU A 33 6.15 -1.18 -2.38
CA LEU A 33 4.83 -1.24 -1.76
C LEU A 33 4.00 -2.34 -2.43
N ALA A 34 3.27 -3.15 -1.66
CA ALA A 34 2.38 -4.17 -2.20
C ALA A 34 0.91 -3.91 -1.88
N LEU A 35 0.07 -4.28 -2.83
CA LEU A 35 -1.38 -4.11 -2.82
C LEU A 35 -2.08 -5.42 -3.20
N TRP A 36 -3.16 -5.76 -2.49
CA TRP A 36 -4.06 -6.87 -2.82
C TRP A 36 -5.43 -6.65 -2.15
N TRP A 37 -6.44 -7.46 -2.49
CA TRP A 37 -7.74 -7.49 -1.82
C TRP A 37 -7.80 -8.63 -0.81
N GLU A 38 -8.32 -8.36 0.38
CA GLU A 38 -8.57 -9.38 1.41
C GLU A 38 -10.07 -9.63 1.56
N PRO A 39 -10.54 -10.89 1.36
CA PRO A 39 -11.96 -11.25 1.52
C PRO A 39 -12.46 -10.93 2.93
N CYS A 40 -11.64 -11.18 3.94
CA CYS A 40 -11.96 -10.88 5.33
C CYS A 40 -11.81 -9.38 5.61
N GLY A 41 -12.93 -8.68 5.62
CA GLY A 41 -12.99 -7.22 5.75
C GLY A 41 -13.53 -6.55 4.51
N ASP A 42 -13.41 -7.23 3.35
CA ASP A 42 -13.77 -6.73 2.02
C ASP A 42 -13.04 -5.42 1.67
N GLU A 43 -11.72 -5.47 1.83
CA GLU A 43 -10.87 -4.29 1.84
C GLU A 43 -9.58 -4.46 1.03
N ALA A 44 -8.99 -3.33 0.65
CA ALA A 44 -7.65 -3.29 0.10
C ALA A 44 -6.61 -3.40 1.22
N MET A 45 -5.62 -4.25 1.02
CA MET A 45 -4.48 -4.40 1.90
C MET A 45 -3.26 -3.72 1.30
N VAL A 46 -2.50 -3.06 2.17
CA VAL A 46 -1.28 -2.35 1.84
C VAL A 46 -0.15 -2.88 2.71
N SER A 47 0.99 -3.19 2.09
CA SER A 47 2.17 -3.67 2.82
C SER A 47 3.45 -3.09 2.27
N ASP A 48 4.29 -2.57 3.16
CA ASP A 48 5.69 -2.23 2.83
C ASP A 48 6.66 -3.35 3.25
N GLY A 49 6.17 -4.48 3.74
CA GLY A 49 6.99 -5.61 4.21
C GLY A 49 7.47 -5.51 5.66
N LEU A 50 7.31 -4.35 6.31
CA LEU A 50 7.48 -4.19 7.77
C LEU A 50 6.11 -4.09 8.44
N VAL A 51 5.20 -3.32 7.86
CA VAL A 51 3.82 -3.16 8.32
C VAL A 51 2.88 -3.57 7.21
N THR A 52 1.78 -4.23 7.61
CA THR A 52 0.65 -4.54 6.75
C THR A 52 -0.62 -4.01 7.42
N PHE A 53 -1.45 -3.30 6.68
CA PHE A 53 -2.67 -2.69 7.20
C PHE A 53 -3.74 -2.57 6.13
N THR A 54 -4.97 -2.30 6.57
CA THR A 54 -6.12 -1.98 5.71
C THR A 54 -5.93 -0.60 5.09
N GLY A 55 -5.78 -0.55 3.78
CA GLY A 55 -5.70 0.70 3.01
C GLY A 55 -7.07 1.23 2.59
N LEU A 56 -7.05 2.24 1.73
CA LEU A 56 -8.27 2.82 1.18
C LEU A 56 -8.70 2.05 -0.08
N TRP A 57 -9.72 1.21 0.05
CA TRP A 57 -10.28 0.42 -1.05
C TRP A 57 -10.70 1.23 -2.29
N PRO A 58 -11.23 2.49 -2.20
CA PRO A 58 -11.66 3.21 -3.39
C PRO A 58 -10.49 3.54 -4.32
N GLY A 59 -9.32 3.92 -3.77
CA GLY A 59 -8.13 4.20 -4.58
C GLY A 59 -7.52 2.96 -5.20
N TYR A 60 -7.55 1.84 -4.47
CA TYR A 60 -7.14 0.54 -5.00
C TYR A 60 -8.00 0.13 -6.20
N LEU A 61 -9.33 0.18 -6.06
CA LEU A 61 -10.24 -0.16 -7.15
C LEU A 61 -10.13 0.83 -8.31
N ALA A 62 -10.00 2.13 -8.04
CA ALA A 62 -9.80 3.14 -9.06
C ALA A 62 -8.57 2.83 -9.93
N TYR A 63 -7.47 2.38 -9.33
CA TYR A 63 -6.28 1.97 -10.08
C TYR A 63 -6.50 0.67 -10.88
N LEU A 64 -6.97 -0.39 -10.22
CA LEU A 64 -7.07 -1.72 -10.82
C LEU A 64 -8.12 -1.83 -11.92
N GLN A 65 -9.25 -1.13 -11.76
CA GLN A 65 -10.38 -1.19 -12.69
C GLN A 65 -10.20 -0.24 -13.88
N HIS A 66 -9.23 0.68 -13.82
CA HIS A 66 -9.00 1.61 -14.90
C HIS A 66 -8.53 0.90 -16.18
N ARG A 67 -9.01 1.35 -17.34
CA ARG A 67 -8.80 0.66 -18.64
C ARG A 67 -7.32 0.52 -19.03
N SER A 68 -6.46 1.44 -18.61
CA SER A 68 -5.01 1.36 -18.88
C SER A 68 -4.27 0.33 -18.03
N VAL A 69 -4.90 -0.17 -16.96
CA VAL A 69 -4.32 -1.11 -15.99
C VAL A 69 -5.01 -2.47 -16.06
N HIS A 70 -6.35 -2.48 -16.04
CA HIS A 70 -7.19 -3.66 -15.85
C HIS A 70 -6.83 -4.84 -16.76
N PHE A 71 -6.61 -4.59 -18.05
CA PHE A 71 -6.36 -5.67 -19.03
C PHE A 71 -5.13 -6.51 -18.73
N GLN A 72 -4.08 -5.92 -18.16
CA GLN A 72 -2.86 -6.67 -17.80
C GLN A 72 -3.00 -7.38 -16.46
N LEU A 73 -3.88 -6.89 -15.58
CA LEU A 73 -4.12 -7.48 -14.26
C LEU A 73 -5.20 -8.57 -14.26
N ALA A 74 -6.14 -8.55 -15.21
CA ALA A 74 -7.30 -9.44 -15.24
C ALA A 74 -6.97 -10.94 -15.24
N VAL A 75 -5.74 -11.33 -15.60
CA VAL A 75 -5.28 -12.72 -15.58
C VAL A 75 -4.71 -13.17 -14.23
N TYR A 76 -4.51 -12.26 -13.29
CA TYR A 76 -3.95 -12.52 -11.97
C TYR A 76 -5.03 -12.38 -10.90
N ASN A 77 -5.14 -13.38 -10.02
CA ASN A 77 -6.01 -13.29 -8.87
C ASN A 77 -5.36 -12.42 -7.76
N LEU A 78 -5.75 -11.14 -7.73
CA LEU A 78 -5.38 -10.18 -6.69
C LEU A 78 -6.32 -10.20 -5.48
N GLY A 79 -7.23 -11.17 -5.41
CA GLY A 79 -8.26 -11.31 -4.40
C GLY A 79 -9.59 -10.65 -4.79
N SER A 80 -10.64 -11.06 -4.11
CA SER A 80 -12.01 -10.51 -4.18
C SER A 80 -12.73 -10.77 -2.85
N SER A 81 -13.99 -10.34 -2.74
CA SER A 81 -14.83 -10.64 -1.56
C SER A 81 -15.01 -12.14 -1.32
N GLU A 82 -14.87 -12.97 -2.36
CA GLU A 82 -15.10 -14.42 -2.31
C GLU A 82 -13.81 -15.24 -2.29
N ASP A 83 -12.78 -14.76 -2.97
CA ASP A 83 -11.54 -15.50 -3.22
C ASP A 83 -10.31 -14.78 -2.65
N PRO A 84 -9.44 -15.45 -1.88
CA PRO A 84 -8.20 -14.86 -1.39
C PRO A 84 -7.23 -14.59 -2.55
N ALA A 85 -6.36 -13.59 -2.35
CA ALA A 85 -5.34 -13.24 -3.32
C ALA A 85 -4.28 -14.35 -3.47
N GLU A 86 -4.00 -14.74 -4.71
CA GLU A 86 -2.87 -15.62 -5.06
C GLU A 86 -1.62 -14.81 -5.44
N TYR A 87 -1.83 -13.59 -5.90
CA TYR A 87 -0.81 -12.65 -6.31
C TYR A 87 -0.94 -11.33 -5.57
N ARG A 88 0.18 -10.59 -5.47
CA ARG A 88 0.21 -9.21 -5.00
C ARG A 88 0.76 -8.31 -6.11
N LEU A 89 0.15 -7.13 -6.24
CA LEU A 89 0.66 -6.06 -7.07
C LEU A 89 1.75 -5.34 -6.28
N VAL A 90 2.98 -5.31 -6.78
CA VAL A 90 4.12 -4.64 -6.14
C VAL A 90 4.52 -3.42 -6.96
N ILE A 91 4.60 -2.27 -6.32
CA ILE A 91 4.96 -0.98 -6.92
C ILE A 91 6.36 -0.59 -6.44
N ASP A 92 7.25 -0.32 -7.40
CA ASP A 92 8.51 0.37 -7.14
C ASP A 92 8.24 1.88 -7.09
N LEU A 93 8.34 2.46 -5.90
CA LEU A 93 8.09 3.87 -5.61
C LEU A 93 9.24 4.78 -6.07
N GLU A 94 10.41 4.23 -6.40
CA GLU A 94 11.58 4.96 -6.89
C GLU A 94 11.56 5.02 -8.41
N GLU A 95 11.54 3.86 -9.06
CA GLU A 95 11.59 3.72 -10.53
C GLU A 95 10.21 3.86 -11.19
N ARG A 96 9.13 3.87 -10.40
CA ARG A 96 7.74 3.96 -10.88
C ARG A 96 7.40 2.84 -11.86
N LEU A 97 7.71 1.62 -11.43
CA LEU A 97 7.43 0.38 -12.16
C LEU A 97 6.48 -0.50 -11.35
N ALA A 98 5.65 -1.28 -12.05
CA ALA A 98 4.76 -2.24 -11.43
C ALA A 98 5.21 -3.67 -11.72
N PHE A 99 5.04 -4.53 -10.73
CA PHE A 99 5.35 -5.95 -10.80
C PHE A 99 4.18 -6.74 -10.22
N ILE A 100 4.06 -7.99 -10.65
CA ILE A 100 3.15 -8.96 -10.07
C ILE A 100 3.97 -10.15 -9.56
N ALA A 101 3.64 -10.65 -8.38
CA ALA A 101 4.32 -11.78 -7.78
C ALA A 101 3.36 -12.65 -6.97
N PRO A 102 3.57 -13.98 -6.91
CA PRO A 102 2.83 -14.84 -6.00
C PRO A 102 2.98 -14.37 -4.55
N CYS A 103 1.93 -14.52 -3.72
CA CYS A 103 1.90 -13.95 -2.37
C CYS A 103 3.15 -14.23 -1.53
N LYS A 104 3.66 -15.47 -1.55
CA LYS A 104 4.86 -15.87 -0.78
C LYS A 104 6.14 -15.19 -1.26
N GLU A 105 6.29 -15.00 -2.56
CA GLU A 105 7.48 -14.37 -3.14
C GLU A 105 7.42 -12.85 -2.95
N ALA A 106 6.23 -12.26 -3.11
CA ALA A 106 6.00 -10.84 -2.81
C ALA A 106 6.32 -10.51 -1.35
N GLU A 107 5.85 -11.34 -0.41
CA GLU A 107 6.13 -11.15 1.02
C GLU A 107 7.63 -11.21 1.33
N LYS A 108 8.32 -12.26 0.88
CA LYS A 108 9.78 -12.37 1.05
C LYS A 108 10.52 -11.18 0.46
N PHE A 109 10.13 -10.75 -0.74
CA PHE A 109 10.74 -9.63 -1.44
C PHE A 109 10.58 -8.32 -0.64
N LEU A 110 9.37 -7.99 -0.22
CA LEU A 110 9.10 -6.78 0.56
C LEU A 110 9.84 -6.81 1.90
N THR A 111 9.80 -7.91 2.64
CA THR A 111 10.50 -7.99 3.93
C THR A 111 12.02 -7.86 3.76
N SER A 112 12.59 -8.35 2.65
CA SER A 112 14.03 -8.25 2.40
C SER A 112 14.53 -6.81 2.24
N GLN A 113 13.66 -5.85 1.91
CA GLN A 113 14.05 -4.44 1.76
C GLN A 113 14.41 -3.77 3.10
N TRP A 114 14.00 -4.38 4.23
CA TRP A 114 14.28 -3.89 5.59
C TRP A 114 15.57 -4.44 6.20
N GLY A 115 16.35 -5.19 5.42
CA GLY A 115 17.57 -5.84 5.90
C GLY A 115 17.27 -7.09 6.74
N ASN A 116 18.29 -7.55 7.48
CA ASN A 116 18.17 -8.76 8.28
C ASN A 116 17.53 -8.43 9.64
N PRO A 117 16.41 -9.06 10.03
CA PRO A 117 15.82 -8.88 11.37
C PRO A 117 16.72 -9.33 12.53
N HIS A 118 17.91 -9.86 12.23
CA HIS A 118 18.96 -10.22 13.18
C HIS A 118 20.03 -9.14 13.37
N GLU A 119 19.93 -7.99 12.70
CA GLU A 119 20.71 -6.81 13.11
C GLU A 119 20.31 -6.40 14.53
N LYS A 120 21.31 -5.92 15.28
CA LYS A 120 21.30 -5.82 16.76
C LYS A 120 19.93 -5.35 17.30
N PRO A 121 19.41 -5.99 18.37
CA PRO A 121 18.17 -5.55 18.99
C PRO A 121 18.25 -4.04 19.26
N VAL A 122 17.19 -3.33 18.88
CA VAL A 122 17.05 -1.91 19.20
C VAL A 122 17.13 -1.79 20.72
N ALA A 123 18.26 -1.29 21.21
CA ALA A 123 18.47 -1.03 22.62
C ALA A 123 17.88 0.35 22.91
N ILE A 124 16.68 0.38 23.47
CA ILE A 124 16.07 1.59 24.02
C ILE A 124 16.44 1.69 25.50
N SER A 125 16.82 2.88 25.96
CA SER A 125 17.00 3.13 27.39
C SER A 125 15.65 3.15 28.12
N SER A 126 15.65 2.94 29.44
CA SER A 126 14.42 3.01 30.22
C SER A 126 13.74 4.39 30.12
N GLU A 127 14.52 5.47 30.07
CA GLU A 127 14.01 6.84 29.93
C GLU A 127 13.33 7.07 28.58
N GLU A 128 13.94 6.58 27.49
CA GLU A 128 13.35 6.64 26.15
C GLU A 128 12.09 5.78 26.05
N MET A 129 12.06 4.63 26.74
CA MET A 129 10.89 3.76 26.79
C MET A 129 9.72 4.42 27.54
N GLU A 130 9.97 5.05 28.69
CA GLU A 130 8.95 5.79 29.43
C GLU A 130 8.38 6.94 28.62
N LYS A 131 9.25 7.71 27.95
CA LYS A 131 8.81 8.77 27.04
C LYS A 131 7.94 8.21 25.90
N TRP A 132 8.38 7.13 25.26
CA TRP A 132 7.63 6.51 24.17
C TRP A 132 6.24 6.00 24.63
N LEU A 133 6.15 5.43 25.83
CA LEU A 133 4.87 5.01 26.41
C LEU A 133 3.94 6.19 26.72
N ALA A 134 4.49 7.31 27.21
CA ALA A 134 3.71 8.53 27.44
C ALA A 134 3.16 9.10 26.13
N ASP A 135 4.01 9.24 25.10
CA ASP A 135 3.63 9.73 23.78
C ASP A 135 2.54 8.83 23.15
N LEU A 136 2.70 7.50 23.25
CA LEU A 136 1.71 6.54 22.76
C LEU A 136 0.38 6.65 23.50
N SER A 137 0.42 6.80 24.83
CA SER A 137 -0.80 6.96 25.64
C SER A 137 -1.56 8.23 25.28
N GLU A 138 -0.86 9.33 25.03
CA GLU A 138 -1.48 10.59 24.60
C GLU A 138 -2.13 10.42 23.22
N GLN A 139 -1.42 9.82 22.26
CA GLN A 139 -1.96 9.56 20.92
C GLN A 139 -3.21 8.67 20.95
N LEU A 140 -3.21 7.60 21.75
CA LEU A 140 -4.37 6.70 21.87
C LEU A 140 -5.56 7.34 22.60
N SER A 141 -5.32 8.41 23.38
CA SER A 141 -6.39 9.14 24.06
C SER A 141 -7.12 10.14 23.15
N HIS A 142 -6.53 10.47 22.00
CA HIS A 142 -7.08 11.42 21.06
C HIS A 142 -7.94 10.71 20.00
N PHE A 143 -9.25 10.70 20.24
CA PHE A 143 -10.22 10.30 19.22
C PHE A 143 -10.51 11.49 18.30
N PRO A 144 -10.53 11.29 16.98
CA PRO A 144 -10.86 12.36 16.05
C PRO A 144 -12.29 12.84 16.27
N SER A 145 -12.47 14.15 16.19
CA SER A 145 -13.78 14.78 16.14
C SER A 145 -14.50 14.45 14.82
N MET A 146 -15.81 14.66 14.78
CA MET A 146 -16.59 14.46 13.56
C MET A 146 -16.09 15.35 12.41
N ASP A 147 -15.70 16.59 12.70
CA ASP A 147 -15.21 17.54 11.69
C ASP A 147 -13.86 17.09 11.11
N GLU A 148 -12.98 16.54 11.94
CA GLU A 148 -11.70 15.96 11.49
C GLU A 148 -11.94 14.71 10.63
N LEU A 149 -12.88 13.84 11.00
CA LEU A 149 -13.25 12.67 10.22
C LEU A 149 -13.79 13.07 8.84
N LEU A 150 -14.72 14.03 8.78
CA LEU A 150 -15.27 14.53 7.52
C LEU A 150 -14.19 15.18 6.65
N SER A 151 -13.26 15.92 7.27
CA SER A 151 -12.16 16.55 6.55
C SER A 151 -11.22 15.50 5.94
N GLN A 152 -10.89 14.44 6.69
CA GLN A 152 -10.05 13.35 6.18
C GLN A 152 -10.76 12.59 5.05
N MET A 153 -12.04 12.28 5.19
CA MET A 153 -12.82 11.62 4.14
C MET A 153 -12.85 12.44 2.84
N ALA A 154 -12.98 13.77 2.94
CA ALA A 154 -12.94 14.66 1.78
C ALA A 154 -11.54 14.70 1.14
N GLU A 155 -10.48 14.67 1.94
CA GLU A 155 -9.11 14.59 1.44
C GLU A 155 -8.85 13.25 0.72
N ASP A 156 -9.28 12.14 1.30
CA ASP A 156 -9.15 10.80 0.73
C ASP A 156 -9.87 10.70 -0.62
N GLN A 157 -11.09 11.23 -0.71
CA GLN A 157 -11.84 11.32 -1.96
C GLN A 157 -11.08 12.12 -3.03
N LYS A 158 -10.47 13.23 -2.65
CA LYS A 158 -9.67 14.05 -3.56
C LYS A 158 -8.43 13.30 -4.07
N HIS A 159 -7.79 12.47 -3.25
CA HIS A 159 -6.67 11.63 -3.69
C HIS A 159 -7.11 10.61 -4.75
N VAL A 160 -8.27 9.98 -4.56
CA VAL A 160 -8.85 9.05 -5.54
C VAL A 160 -9.16 9.75 -6.86
N GLU A 161 -9.80 10.93 -6.82
CA GLU A 161 -10.10 11.73 -8.01
C GLU A 161 -8.82 12.16 -8.75
N THR A 162 -7.78 12.53 -8.01
CA THR A 162 -6.47 12.89 -8.58
C THR A 162 -5.85 11.71 -9.33
N LEU A 163 -5.92 10.51 -8.74
CA LEU A 163 -5.44 9.29 -9.38
C LEU A 163 -6.24 8.95 -10.65
N GLN A 164 -7.57 9.01 -10.58
CA GLN A 164 -8.45 8.75 -11.73
C GLN A 164 -8.18 9.73 -12.86
N HIS A 165 -8.09 11.02 -12.55
CA HIS A 165 -7.83 12.05 -13.54
C HIS A 165 -6.49 11.83 -14.25
N TRP A 166 -5.43 11.51 -13.50
CA TRP A 166 -4.12 11.20 -14.08
C TRP A 166 -4.18 9.97 -15.00
N LEU A 167 -4.89 8.93 -14.59
CA LEU A 167 -5.09 7.73 -15.42
C LEU A 167 -5.88 8.04 -16.70
N ASP A 168 -6.88 8.91 -16.60
CA ASP A 168 -7.71 9.37 -17.73
C ASP A 168 -6.93 10.15 -18.77
N GLU A 169 -5.91 10.91 -18.38
CA GLU A 169 -5.05 11.66 -19.31
C GLU A 169 -4.16 10.76 -20.18
N LEU A 170 -3.83 9.54 -19.73
CA LEU A 170 -2.94 8.61 -20.46
C LEU A 170 -3.58 7.95 -21.68
N ILE A 171 -4.90 8.05 -21.78
CA ILE A 171 -5.74 7.31 -22.72
C ILE A 171 -6.53 8.25 -23.65
N GLN A 172 -6.26 9.55 -23.58
CA GLN A 172 -6.72 10.58 -24.53
C GLN A 172 -5.80 10.64 -25.74
#